data_AF-A0A6A6YQY9-F1
#
_entry.id   AF-A0A6A6YQY9-F1
#
_cell.length_a   1.000
_cell.length_b   1.000
_cell.length_c   1.000
_cell.angle_alpha   90.00
_cell.angle_beta   90.00
_cell.angle_gamma   90.00
#
_symmetry.space_group_name_H-M   'P 1'
#
loop_
_entity.id
_entity.type
_entity.pdbx_description
1 polymer ?
#
loop_
_entity_poly.entity_id
_entity_poly.type
_entity_poly.pdbx_seq_one_letter_code
_entity_poly.pdbx_strand_id
1 'polypeptide(L)'
;MDHGSEMTLVEQRSFIAQSLEQRLHSGAASDEEKSFIDKALKQRRGIEQRWEKLKQNREKQRRYYIATGKMQDPEKPRRLEDAITLVGECQDMCPEYERVQRIYQNDVWAHENEPMSLTFTRPARIFDEYRMVKKFRRSAAGNEEQLPSDLRPPTVLKQTLDYLFAGLLHDFKLRDVQTFIWDRTRAIRNDFSIQQVTRDEDVKIAIECFEQIVRFHILSMHEMSAPDIDVPDYSWAQDYEQMDKTLLSLDAYYSDNRDKKYQSPHEAEFRAYQVILCLKSPVPNIEDVISRWPPHIVNDKRIRKAVEIYNAGLKGTKKIGPLQPSRTPSFARDDWADFWSGLNSDSYSFLMVATAEICAMPIRDMVLKSFVKGFKQGGKKRLEDWTLEEMGKILGFEDLRQTRALCLKYGFKICKTADGTSEFVDPSSIGTRPLETPDGLPSQMQGRQAGRRRELRKASAIIQGLSVLEAQRSNLIIHSEHVLTENIDEEVLPEDKPLFVASDEESDGAESEPIVQRRSSAEKNKYDRFIAG
;
A
#
# COMPACT_ATOMS: atom_id res chain seq x y z
N MET A 1 -19.71 -39.03 7.56
CA MET A 1 -20.67 -38.05 7.02
C MET A 1 -21.25 -37.33 8.21
N ASP A 2 -20.70 -36.17 8.56
CA ASP A 2 -21.31 -35.30 9.55
C ASP A 2 -21.34 -33.91 8.91
N HIS A 3 -22.40 -33.66 8.14
CA HIS A 3 -22.70 -32.31 7.66
C HIS A 3 -23.39 -31.62 8.82
N GLY A 4 -22.60 -30.97 9.68
CA GLY A 4 -23.15 -30.01 10.63
C GLY A 4 -24.02 -29.04 9.86
N SER A 5 -25.32 -29.04 10.12
CA SER A 5 -26.25 -28.14 9.46
C SER A 5 -25.84 -26.71 9.78
N GLU A 6 -25.38 -25.99 8.77
CA GLU A 6 -24.96 -24.61 8.88
C GLU A 6 -26.19 -23.78 9.26
N MET A 7 -26.17 -23.16 10.45
CA MET A 7 -27.29 -22.36 10.94
C MET A 7 -27.62 -21.24 9.94
N THR A 8 -28.90 -21.10 9.60
CA THR A 8 -29.39 -20.00 8.78
C THR A 8 -29.16 -18.66 9.47
N LEU A 9 -29.11 -17.57 8.69
CA LEU A 9 -28.95 -16.21 9.24
C LEU A 9 -30.04 -15.85 10.28
N VAL A 10 -31.26 -16.36 10.10
CA VAL A 10 -32.36 -16.13 11.05
C VAL A 10 -32.10 -16.85 12.37
N GLU A 11 -31.63 -18.11 12.31
CA GLU A 11 -31.28 -18.89 13.49
C GLU A 11 -30.09 -18.28 14.25
N GLN A 12 -29.05 -17.83 13.53
CA GLN A 12 -27.90 -17.15 14.13
C GLN A 12 -28.32 -15.88 14.88
N ARG A 13 -29.21 -15.08 14.30
CA ARG A 13 -29.72 -13.86 14.93
C ARG A 13 -30.59 -14.16 16.15
N SER A 14 -31.48 -15.15 16.05
CA SER A 14 -32.32 -15.59 17.17
C SER A 14 -31.46 -16.07 18.33
N PHE A 15 -30.44 -16.87 18.05
CA PHE A 15 -29.49 -17.35 19.05
C PHE A 15 -28.72 -16.20 19.73
N ILE A 16 -28.22 -15.24 18.93
CA ILE A 16 -27.55 -14.04 19.46
C ILE A 16 -28.48 -13.24 20.38
N ALA A 17 -29.73 -13.00 19.95
CA ALA A 17 -30.69 -12.24 20.74
C ALA A 17 -31.00 -12.96 22.06
N GLN A 18 -31.25 -14.27 22.03
CA GLN A 18 -31.48 -15.08 23.24
C GLN A 18 -30.28 -15.08 24.18
N SER A 19 -29.06 -15.20 23.65
CA SER A 19 -27.84 -15.15 24.46
C SER A 19 -27.65 -13.81 25.15
N LEU A 20 -27.90 -12.71 24.44
CA LEU A 20 -27.88 -11.36 25.02
C LEU A 20 -28.96 -11.16 26.07
N GLU A 21 -30.19 -11.62 25.81
CA GLU A 21 -31.30 -11.55 26.78
C GLU A 21 -31.00 -12.38 28.04
N GLN A 22 -30.42 -13.57 27.91
CA GLN A 22 -29.96 -14.36 29.06
C GLN A 22 -28.87 -13.63 29.85
N ARG A 23 -27.90 -13.02 29.16
CA ARG A 23 -26.82 -12.26 29.81
C ARG A 23 -27.34 -11.02 30.53
N LEU A 24 -28.31 -10.31 29.94
CA LEU A 24 -28.97 -9.14 30.52
C LEU A 24 -29.62 -9.45 31.88
N HIS A 25 -30.29 -10.60 31.98
CA HIS A 25 -30.96 -11.04 33.20
C HIS A 25 -30.06 -11.81 34.17
N SER A 26 -28.80 -12.04 33.80
CA SER A 26 -27.85 -12.76 34.67
C SER A 26 -27.37 -11.87 35.82
N GLY A 27 -27.28 -12.45 37.02
CA GLY A 27 -26.72 -11.76 38.20
C GLY A 27 -25.22 -11.47 38.10
N ALA A 28 -24.54 -11.99 37.08
CA ALA A 28 -23.09 -11.85 36.86
C ALA A 28 -22.69 -10.70 35.94
N ALA A 29 -23.65 -9.97 35.34
CA ALA A 29 -23.38 -8.80 34.52
C ALA A 29 -23.46 -7.51 35.35
N SER A 30 -22.51 -6.60 35.15
CA SER A 30 -22.54 -5.27 35.78
C SER A 30 -23.69 -4.42 35.24
N ASP A 31 -24.10 -3.38 35.96
CA ASP A 31 -25.17 -2.49 35.51
C ASP A 31 -24.81 -1.75 34.22
N GLU A 32 -23.52 -1.44 34.04
CA GLU A 32 -22.99 -0.88 32.81
C GLU A 32 -23.09 -1.89 31.65
N GLU A 33 -22.66 -3.15 31.83
CA GLU A 33 -22.78 -4.21 30.84
C GLU A 33 -24.24 -4.42 30.42
N LYS A 34 -25.16 -4.44 31.41
CA LYS A 34 -26.60 -4.54 31.15
C LYS A 34 -27.13 -3.37 30.31
N SER A 35 -26.66 -2.15 30.57
CA SER A 35 -27.02 -0.97 29.76
C SER A 35 -26.58 -1.11 28.30
N PHE A 36 -25.35 -1.57 28.05
CA PHE A 36 -24.85 -1.83 26.70
C PHE A 36 -25.62 -2.94 25.99
N ILE A 37 -25.93 -4.03 26.71
CA ILE A 37 -26.72 -5.15 26.16
C ILE A 37 -28.12 -4.70 25.76
N ASP A 38 -28.82 -3.93 26.62
CA ASP A 38 -30.15 -3.39 26.31
C ASP A 38 -30.11 -2.47 25.07
N LYS A 39 -29.11 -1.59 24.97
CA LYS A 39 -28.88 -0.76 23.77
C LYS A 39 -28.65 -1.60 22.52
N ALA A 40 -27.79 -2.61 22.59
CA ALA A 40 -27.50 -3.50 21.45
C ALA A 40 -28.74 -4.27 20.99
N LEU A 41 -29.57 -4.78 21.92
CA LEU A 41 -30.83 -5.45 21.60
C LEU A 41 -31.82 -4.50 20.90
N LYS A 42 -31.98 -3.27 21.40
CA LYS A 42 -32.84 -2.25 20.78
C LYS A 42 -32.36 -1.89 19.37
N GLN A 43 -31.05 -1.69 19.18
CA GLN A 43 -30.47 -1.37 17.88
C GLN A 43 -30.72 -2.49 16.87
N ARG A 44 -30.51 -3.76 17.28
CA ARG A 44 -30.74 -4.94 16.42
C ARG A 44 -32.19 -5.09 15.98
N ARG A 45 -33.16 -4.85 16.86
CA ARG A 45 -34.60 -4.87 16.53
C ARG A 45 -34.97 -3.78 15.52
N GLY A 46 -34.42 -2.57 15.67
CA GLY A 46 -34.64 -1.47 14.72
C GLY A 46 -34.06 -1.74 13.33
N ILE A 47 -32.88 -2.36 13.27
CA ILE A 47 -32.20 -2.71 12.01
C ILE A 47 -32.99 -3.74 11.20
N GLU A 48 -33.62 -4.72 11.86
CA GLU A 48 -34.44 -5.74 11.19
C GLU A 48 -35.60 -5.12 10.40
N GLN A 49 -36.32 -4.20 11.02
CA GLN A 49 -37.43 -3.49 10.38
C GLN A 49 -36.95 -2.63 9.21
N ARG A 50 -35.81 -1.93 9.38
CA ARG A 50 -35.19 -1.14 8.31
C ARG A 50 -34.73 -2.00 7.14
N TRP A 51 -34.16 -3.17 7.41
CA TRP A 51 -33.67 -4.09 6.39
C TRP A 51 -34.78 -4.59 5.47
N GLU A 52 -35.90 -5.04 6.04
CA GLU A 52 -37.04 -5.49 5.24
C GLU A 52 -37.64 -4.37 4.40
N LYS A 53 -37.72 -3.15 4.94
CA LYS A 53 -38.16 -1.96 4.18
C LYS A 53 -37.21 -1.64 3.02
N LEU A 54 -35.89 -1.70 3.25
CA LEU A 54 -34.90 -1.41 2.22
C LEU A 54 -34.90 -2.45 1.10
N LYS A 55 -35.03 -3.74 1.42
CA LYS A 55 -35.21 -4.81 0.42
C LYS A 55 -36.41 -4.54 -0.50
N GLN A 56 -37.57 -4.24 0.08
CA GLN A 56 -38.79 -3.98 -0.70
C GLN A 56 -38.66 -2.75 -1.60
N ASN A 57 -37.93 -1.73 -1.15
CA ASN A 57 -37.72 -0.50 -1.92
C ASN A 57 -36.61 -0.60 -2.96
N ARG A 58 -35.75 -1.63 -2.89
CA ARG A 58 -34.59 -1.81 -3.78
C ARG A 58 -34.98 -1.86 -5.25
N GLU A 59 -35.98 -2.68 -5.57
CA GLU A 59 -36.49 -2.84 -6.93
C GLU A 59 -37.18 -1.56 -7.44
N LYS A 60 -37.85 -0.81 -6.55
CA LYS A 60 -38.45 0.50 -6.90
C LYS A 60 -37.36 1.53 -7.24
N GLN A 61 -36.28 1.57 -6.46
CA GLN A 61 -35.12 2.44 -6.75
C GLN A 61 -34.47 2.08 -8.09
N ARG A 62 -34.27 0.78 -8.37
CA ARG A 62 -33.74 0.31 -9.65
C ARG A 62 -34.58 0.81 -10.83
N ARG A 63 -35.89 0.60 -10.78
CA ARG A 63 -36.82 1.08 -11.81
C ARG A 63 -36.80 2.60 -11.97
N TYR A 64 -36.68 3.34 -10.88
CA TYR A 64 -36.54 4.79 -10.91
C TYR A 64 -35.26 5.24 -11.63
N TYR A 65 -34.10 4.63 -11.33
CA TYR A 65 -32.84 4.98 -11.98
C TYR A 65 -32.81 4.61 -13.47
N ILE A 66 -33.41 3.49 -13.85
CA ILE A 66 -33.57 3.11 -15.26
C ILE A 66 -34.49 4.11 -15.97
N ALA A 67 -35.65 4.44 -15.38
CA ALA A 67 -36.62 5.36 -15.97
C ALA A 67 -36.09 6.79 -16.12
N THR A 68 -35.23 7.22 -15.19
CA THR A 68 -34.58 8.55 -15.23
C THR A 68 -33.30 8.57 -16.06
N GLY A 69 -32.89 7.45 -16.66
CA GLY A 69 -31.70 7.36 -17.51
C GLY A 69 -30.38 7.49 -16.75
N LYS A 70 -30.37 7.28 -15.43
CA LYS A 70 -29.16 7.28 -14.59
C LYS A 70 -28.47 5.91 -14.51
N MET A 71 -29.12 4.88 -15.02
CA MET A 71 -28.64 3.50 -15.05
C MET A 71 -29.12 2.83 -16.34
N GLN A 72 -28.30 1.92 -16.87
CA GLN A 72 -28.69 1.12 -18.01
C GLN A 72 -29.71 0.04 -17.60
N ASP A 73 -30.65 -0.23 -18.49
CA ASP A 73 -31.56 -1.37 -18.34
C ASP A 73 -30.78 -2.66 -18.68
N PRO A 74 -30.57 -3.60 -17.72
CA PRO A 74 -29.76 -4.80 -17.94
C PRO A 74 -30.29 -5.70 -19.05
N GLU A 75 -31.60 -5.66 -19.32
CA GLU A 75 -32.23 -6.47 -20.36
C GLU A 75 -32.05 -5.86 -21.77
N LYS A 76 -31.59 -4.61 -21.86
CA LYS A 76 -31.44 -3.89 -23.13
C LYS A 76 -29.97 -3.59 -23.40
N PRO A 77 -29.30 -4.38 -24.25
CA PRO A 77 -27.94 -4.09 -24.64
C PRO A 77 -27.88 -2.75 -25.39
N ARG A 78 -26.90 -1.92 -25.04
CA ARG A 78 -26.57 -0.66 -25.72
C ARG A 78 -25.17 -0.73 -26.29
N ARG A 79 -24.90 0.14 -27.26
CA ARG A 79 -23.55 0.36 -27.78
C ARG A 79 -22.72 1.10 -26.74
N LEU A 80 -21.39 0.89 -26.79
CA LEU A 80 -20.43 1.56 -25.91
C LEU A 80 -20.47 3.09 -26.04
N GLU A 81 -20.76 3.60 -27.24
CA GLU A 81 -20.90 5.04 -27.52
C GLU A 81 -22.09 5.69 -26.79
N ASP A 82 -23.14 4.90 -26.49
CA ASP A 82 -24.36 5.34 -25.81
C ASP A 82 -24.37 4.93 -24.32
N ALA A 83 -23.21 4.57 -23.77
CA ALA A 83 -23.09 4.11 -22.40
C ALA A 83 -23.39 5.26 -21.43
N ILE A 84 -24.23 4.98 -20.42
CA ILE A 84 -24.56 5.93 -19.37
C ILE A 84 -23.46 5.88 -18.32
N THR A 85 -22.76 6.99 -18.11
CA THR A 85 -21.81 7.10 -17.00
C THR A 85 -22.57 7.19 -15.69
N LEU A 86 -22.35 6.21 -14.82
CA LEU A 86 -23.01 6.13 -13.52
C LEU A 86 -22.40 7.18 -12.58
N VAL A 87 -23.22 8.04 -11.99
CA VAL A 87 -22.80 9.03 -10.98
C VAL A 87 -23.30 8.62 -9.60
N GLY A 88 -22.40 8.55 -8.62
CA GLY A 88 -22.74 8.19 -7.25
C GLY A 88 -23.56 9.27 -6.53
N GLU A 89 -24.57 8.84 -5.76
CA GLU A 89 -25.46 9.72 -4.99
C GLU A 89 -25.30 9.53 -3.47
N CYS A 90 -24.53 8.54 -3.02
CA CYS A 90 -24.34 8.25 -1.59
C CYS A 90 -23.52 9.35 -0.90
N GLN A 91 -24.13 10.11 0.01
CA GLN A 91 -23.45 11.16 0.78
C GLN A 91 -22.75 10.67 2.05
N ASP A 92 -22.80 9.37 2.33
CA ASP A 92 -22.20 8.75 3.51
C ASP A 92 -20.94 7.94 3.13
N MET A 93 -20.08 7.66 4.11
CA MET A 93 -18.90 6.80 3.89
C MET A 93 -19.26 5.34 3.53
N CYS A 94 -20.48 4.91 3.86
CA CYS A 94 -21.05 3.61 3.51
C CYS A 94 -22.54 3.78 3.16
N PRO A 95 -23.04 3.26 2.02
CA PRO A 95 -24.45 3.35 1.66
C PRO A 95 -25.39 2.75 2.72
N GLU A 96 -26.55 3.38 2.96
CA GLU A 96 -27.52 2.91 3.96
C GLU A 96 -27.89 1.44 3.73
N TYR A 97 -28.14 1.05 2.47
CA TYR A 97 -28.47 -0.34 2.12
C TYR A 97 -27.38 -1.31 2.61
N GLU A 98 -26.11 -0.97 2.40
CA GLU A 98 -25.00 -1.78 2.86
C GLU A 98 -24.83 -1.75 4.38
N ARG A 99 -24.95 -0.58 5.03
CA ARG A 99 -24.84 -0.46 6.48
C ARG A 99 -25.84 -1.38 7.17
N VAL A 100 -27.12 -1.25 6.80
CA VAL A 100 -28.21 -2.03 7.36
C VAL A 100 -28.05 -3.51 7.02
N GLN A 101 -27.63 -3.85 5.79
CA GLN A 101 -27.35 -5.24 5.39
C GLN A 101 -26.25 -5.87 6.27
N ARG A 102 -25.11 -5.19 6.44
CA ARG A 102 -23.98 -5.72 7.20
C ARG A 102 -24.30 -5.85 8.68
N ILE A 103 -25.02 -4.89 9.25
CA ILE A 103 -25.51 -5.00 10.64
C ILE A 103 -26.48 -6.18 10.78
N TYR A 104 -27.42 -6.34 9.83
CA TYR A 104 -28.37 -7.45 9.82
C TYR A 104 -27.65 -8.81 9.73
N GLN A 105 -26.58 -8.90 8.92
CA GLN A 105 -25.79 -10.12 8.69
C GLN A 105 -24.69 -10.35 9.74
N ASN A 106 -24.55 -9.49 10.75
CA ASN A 106 -23.43 -9.51 11.70
C ASN A 106 -22.02 -9.42 11.05
N ASP A 107 -21.91 -8.77 9.88
CA ASP A 107 -20.65 -8.52 9.16
C ASP A 107 -20.15 -7.07 9.40
N VAL A 108 -20.08 -6.69 10.67
CA VAL A 108 -19.59 -5.36 11.11
C VAL A 108 -18.22 -5.53 11.76
N TRP A 109 -17.24 -4.76 11.29
CA TRP A 109 -15.86 -4.86 11.78
C TRP A 109 -15.68 -4.05 13.07
N ALA A 110 -14.68 -4.38 13.88
CA ALA A 110 -14.46 -3.73 15.18
C ALA A 110 -14.41 -2.19 15.06
N HIS A 111 -13.70 -1.68 14.05
CA HIS A 111 -13.51 -0.25 13.81
C HIS A 111 -14.78 0.52 13.38
N GLU A 112 -15.89 -0.20 13.19
CA GLU A 112 -17.22 0.34 12.86
C GLU A 112 -18.20 0.29 14.05
N ASN A 113 -17.74 -0.12 15.24
CA ASN A 113 -18.52 -0.12 16.48
C ASN A 113 -18.11 1.06 17.37
N GLU A 114 -18.92 1.44 18.35
CA GLU A 114 -18.51 2.42 19.36
C GLU A 114 -17.27 1.92 20.12
N PRO A 115 -16.20 2.74 20.31
CA PRO A 115 -14.97 2.31 20.98
C PRO A 115 -15.20 1.69 22.36
N MET A 116 -16.08 2.31 23.17
CA MET A 116 -16.42 1.82 24.50
C MET A 116 -17.09 0.45 24.49
N SER A 117 -17.76 0.09 23.38
CA SER A 117 -18.42 -1.20 23.26
C SER A 117 -17.44 -2.34 22.92
N LEU A 118 -16.20 -2.03 22.49
CA LEU A 118 -15.22 -3.02 22.05
C LEU A 118 -14.72 -3.95 23.16
N THR A 119 -14.83 -3.51 24.42
CA THR A 119 -14.52 -4.29 25.63
C THR A 119 -15.49 -5.46 25.83
N PHE A 120 -16.69 -5.38 25.24
CA PHE A 120 -17.70 -6.44 25.31
C PHE A 120 -17.58 -7.44 24.16
N THR A 121 -18.27 -8.57 24.33
CA THR A 121 -18.36 -9.62 23.31
C THR A 121 -18.95 -9.06 22.01
N ARG A 122 -18.53 -9.60 20.86
CA ARG A 122 -19.00 -9.15 19.53
C ARG A 122 -20.54 -8.95 19.44
N PRO A 123 -21.38 -9.85 20.00
CA PRO A 123 -22.82 -9.66 19.97
C PRO A 123 -23.33 -8.43 20.73
N ALA A 124 -22.64 -8.04 21.81
CA ALA A 124 -22.99 -6.93 22.69
C ALA A 124 -22.40 -5.57 22.25
N ARG A 125 -21.63 -5.56 21.16
CA ARG A 125 -21.08 -4.31 20.60
C ARG A 125 -22.20 -3.45 20.02
N ILE A 126 -22.04 -2.14 20.18
CA ILE A 126 -22.95 -1.14 19.62
C ILE A 126 -22.36 -0.66 18.30
N PHE A 127 -23.12 -0.77 17.23
CA PHE A 127 -22.68 -0.36 15.90
C PHE A 127 -22.76 1.17 15.79
N ASP A 128 -21.77 1.79 15.17
CA ASP A 128 -21.77 3.23 14.89
C ASP A 128 -21.83 3.44 13.37
N GLU A 129 -23.03 3.77 12.86
CA GLU A 129 -23.26 3.97 11.43
C GLU A 129 -22.38 5.08 10.83
N TYR A 130 -21.93 6.07 11.63
CA TYR A 130 -21.04 7.13 11.17
C TYR A 130 -19.59 6.65 10.99
N ARG A 131 -19.21 5.55 11.63
CA ARG A 131 -17.88 4.92 11.47
C ARG A 131 -17.87 3.84 10.40
N MET A 132 -19.03 3.42 9.89
CA MET A 132 -19.13 2.41 8.84
C MET A 132 -18.62 2.97 7.51
N VAL A 133 -17.69 2.23 6.89
CA VAL A 133 -17.15 2.55 5.57
C VAL A 133 -17.50 1.44 4.59
N LYS A 134 -17.84 1.78 3.35
CA LYS A 134 -18.21 0.81 2.31
C LYS A 134 -17.15 -0.30 2.16
N LYS A 135 -17.54 -1.56 2.37
CA LYS A 135 -16.70 -2.75 2.21
C LYS A 135 -16.51 -3.09 0.74
N PHE A 136 -15.34 -3.56 0.36
CA PHE A 136 -15.11 -3.96 -1.03
C PHE A 136 -15.93 -5.20 -1.39
N ARG A 137 -16.65 -5.16 -2.51
CA ARG A 137 -17.37 -6.30 -3.08
C ARG A 137 -16.73 -6.68 -4.41
N ARG A 138 -16.42 -7.96 -4.60
CA ARG A 138 -15.94 -8.48 -5.89
C ARG A 138 -17.09 -8.43 -6.89
N SER A 139 -16.82 -8.00 -8.13
CA SER A 139 -17.74 -8.23 -9.24
C SER A 139 -17.76 -9.74 -9.53
N ALA A 140 -18.85 -10.42 -9.16
CA ALA A 140 -19.05 -11.84 -9.41
C ALA A 140 -20.37 -12.04 -10.18
N ALA A 141 -20.45 -13.08 -10.99
CA ALA A 141 -21.69 -13.43 -11.70
C ALA A 141 -22.82 -13.65 -10.67
N GLY A 142 -23.93 -12.95 -10.85
CA GLY A 142 -25.07 -12.98 -9.92
C GLY A 142 -25.09 -11.88 -8.86
N ASN A 143 -24.04 -11.06 -8.74
CA ASN A 143 -24.13 -9.86 -7.89
C ASN A 143 -25.06 -8.83 -8.53
N GLU A 144 -25.96 -8.28 -7.73
CA GLU A 144 -26.80 -7.16 -8.17
C GLU A 144 -25.93 -5.99 -8.61
N GLU A 145 -26.27 -5.43 -9.77
CA GLU A 145 -25.65 -4.20 -10.27
C GLU A 145 -25.84 -3.06 -9.24
N GLN A 146 -24.77 -2.32 -9.00
CA GLN A 146 -24.73 -1.23 -8.01
C GLN A 146 -25.55 -0.05 -8.50
N LEU A 147 -26.51 0.39 -7.68
CA LEU A 147 -27.31 1.57 -7.95
C LEU A 147 -26.49 2.86 -7.71
N PRO A 148 -26.87 4.00 -8.31
CA PRO A 148 -26.32 5.31 -7.95
C PRO A 148 -26.30 5.58 -6.43
N SER A 149 -27.32 5.14 -5.69
CA SER A 149 -27.38 5.24 -4.24
C SER A 149 -26.34 4.38 -3.48
N ASP A 150 -25.69 3.42 -4.15
CA ASP A 150 -24.63 2.59 -3.56
C ASP A 150 -23.23 3.15 -3.81
N LEU A 151 -23.10 4.17 -4.66
CA LEU A 151 -21.82 4.72 -5.08
C LEU A 151 -21.62 6.10 -4.45
N ARG A 152 -20.43 6.32 -3.91
CA ARG A 152 -20.05 7.60 -3.30
C ARG A 152 -19.51 8.52 -4.38
N PRO A 153 -19.96 9.78 -4.48
CA PRO A 153 -19.36 10.73 -5.41
C PRO A 153 -17.93 11.09 -4.97
N PRO A 154 -17.12 11.67 -5.87
CA PRO A 154 -15.70 11.98 -5.63
C PRO A 154 -15.42 12.74 -4.33
N THR A 155 -16.22 13.75 -3.99
CA THR A 155 -16.06 14.53 -2.76
C THR A 155 -16.21 13.68 -1.50
N VAL A 156 -17.18 12.75 -1.48
CA VAL A 156 -17.42 11.83 -0.37
C VAL A 156 -16.34 10.74 -0.32
N LEU A 157 -15.82 10.30 -1.48
CA LEU A 157 -14.68 9.39 -1.54
C LEU A 157 -13.44 10.01 -0.91
N LYS A 158 -13.16 11.29 -1.17
CA LYS A 158 -12.06 12.03 -0.53
C LYS A 158 -12.27 12.16 0.97
N GLN A 159 -13.46 12.57 1.41
CA GLN A 159 -13.80 12.66 2.84
C GLN A 159 -13.66 11.31 3.54
N THR A 160 -14.07 10.22 2.89
CA THR A 160 -13.90 8.87 3.41
C THR A 160 -12.43 8.53 3.57
N LEU A 161 -11.60 8.85 2.58
CA LEU A 161 -10.16 8.60 2.63
C LEU A 161 -9.49 9.43 3.75
N ASP A 162 -9.92 10.68 3.93
CA ASP A 162 -9.46 11.55 5.01
C ASP A 162 -9.86 11.00 6.38
N TYR A 163 -11.06 10.45 6.53
CA TYR A 163 -11.44 9.73 7.75
C TYR A 163 -10.52 8.52 7.99
N LEU A 164 -10.21 7.71 6.97
CA LEU A 164 -9.34 6.54 7.13
C LEU A 164 -7.90 6.92 7.52
N PHE A 165 -7.33 7.95 6.89
CA PHE A 165 -5.91 8.27 7.06
C PHE A 165 -5.63 9.37 8.09
N ALA A 166 -6.51 10.35 8.25
CA ALA A 166 -6.34 11.42 9.24
C ALA A 166 -7.12 11.15 10.52
N GLY A 167 -8.31 10.55 10.43
CA GLY A 167 -9.12 10.18 11.60
C GLY A 167 -8.64 8.88 12.24
N LEU A 168 -8.80 7.76 11.54
CA LEU A 168 -8.57 6.43 12.12
C LEU A 168 -7.10 6.19 12.49
N LEU A 169 -6.13 6.63 11.67
CA LEU A 169 -4.70 6.52 12.00
C LEU A 169 -4.22 7.55 13.05
N HIS A 170 -5.06 8.49 13.48
CA HIS A 170 -4.76 9.32 14.64
C HIS A 170 -4.92 8.52 15.93
N ASP A 171 -6.00 7.74 16.02
CA ASP A 171 -6.39 6.99 17.21
C ASP A 171 -5.75 5.60 17.29
N PHE A 172 -5.48 4.99 16.14
CA PHE A 172 -5.02 3.59 16.05
C PHE A 172 -3.67 3.48 15.36
N LYS A 173 -2.87 2.48 15.77
CA LYS A 173 -1.64 2.13 15.05
C LYS A 173 -2.00 1.46 13.74
N LEU A 174 -1.24 1.72 12.69
CA LEU A 174 -1.50 1.21 11.35
C LEU A 174 -1.71 -0.31 11.35
N ARG A 175 -0.87 -1.09 12.05
CA ARG A 175 -1.01 -2.55 12.17
C ARG A 175 -2.37 -3.03 12.69
N ASP A 176 -3.03 -2.25 13.56
CA ASP A 176 -4.29 -2.65 14.20
C ASP A 176 -5.50 -2.40 13.27
N VAL A 177 -5.32 -1.53 12.26
CA VAL A 177 -6.34 -1.13 11.29
C VAL A 177 -5.96 -1.47 9.84
N GLN A 178 -4.82 -2.11 9.60
CA GLN A 178 -4.24 -2.33 8.27
C GLN A 178 -5.24 -3.05 7.36
N THR A 179 -5.76 -4.20 7.77
CA THR A 179 -6.70 -5.00 6.98
C THR A 179 -8.00 -4.25 6.68
N PHE A 180 -8.44 -3.38 7.61
CA PHE A 180 -9.62 -2.54 7.43
C PHE A 180 -9.37 -1.47 6.38
N ILE A 181 -8.29 -0.70 6.52
CA ILE A 181 -7.94 0.35 5.56
C ILE A 181 -7.67 -0.25 4.18
N TRP A 182 -6.98 -1.39 4.10
CA TRP A 182 -6.72 -2.10 2.85
C TRP A 182 -8.02 -2.46 2.11
N ASP A 183 -9.03 -2.98 2.80
CA ASP A 183 -10.33 -3.30 2.19
C ASP A 183 -11.09 -2.03 1.75
N ARG A 184 -11.12 -1.01 2.62
CA ARG A 184 -11.91 0.20 2.36
C ARG A 184 -11.30 1.09 1.28
N THR A 185 -9.97 1.18 1.20
CA THR A 185 -9.28 1.87 0.10
C THR A 185 -9.55 1.17 -1.23
N ARG A 186 -9.57 -0.17 -1.27
CA ARG A 186 -9.98 -0.93 -2.45
C ARG A 186 -11.43 -0.61 -2.88
N ALA A 187 -12.35 -0.46 -1.92
CA ALA A 187 -13.72 -0.04 -2.21
C ALA A 187 -13.81 1.39 -2.78
N ILE A 188 -12.99 2.32 -2.26
CA ILE A 188 -12.89 3.69 -2.78
C ILE A 188 -12.40 3.69 -4.23
N ARG A 189 -11.34 2.94 -4.53
CA ARG A 189 -10.82 2.80 -5.90
C ARG A 189 -11.85 2.19 -6.85
N ASN A 190 -12.60 1.19 -6.38
CA ASN A 190 -13.66 0.56 -7.15
C ASN A 190 -14.78 1.55 -7.49
N ASP A 191 -15.18 2.42 -6.55
CA ASP A 191 -16.20 3.46 -6.81
C ASP A 191 -15.72 4.46 -7.88
N PHE A 192 -14.44 4.89 -7.86
CA PHE A 192 -13.88 5.71 -8.94
C PHE A 192 -13.89 4.98 -10.28
N SER A 193 -13.53 3.69 -10.29
CA SER A 193 -13.50 2.88 -11.51
C SER A 193 -14.88 2.66 -12.11
N ILE A 194 -15.94 2.54 -11.31
CA ILE A 194 -17.30 2.39 -11.83
C ILE A 194 -17.81 3.71 -12.39
N GLN A 195 -17.50 4.82 -11.72
CA GLN A 195 -17.98 6.15 -12.12
C GLN A 195 -17.23 6.74 -13.31
N GLN A 196 -16.05 6.21 -13.69
CA GLN A 196 -15.26 6.67 -14.84
C GLN A 196 -15.14 8.20 -14.88
N VAL A 197 -14.63 8.78 -13.80
CA VAL A 197 -14.67 10.24 -13.57
C VAL A 197 -13.91 11.01 -14.65
N THR A 198 -14.55 12.02 -15.25
CA THR A 198 -13.98 12.81 -16.36
C THR A 198 -13.89 14.31 -16.09
N ARG A 199 -14.69 14.84 -15.15
CA ARG A 199 -14.69 16.26 -14.77
C ARG A 199 -13.38 16.63 -14.08
N ASP A 200 -12.78 17.75 -14.47
CA ASP A 200 -11.44 18.18 -13.99
C ASP A 200 -11.31 18.19 -12.46
N GLU A 201 -12.30 18.72 -11.75
CA GLU A 201 -12.32 18.77 -10.27
C GLU A 201 -12.37 17.36 -9.64
N ASP A 202 -13.18 16.47 -10.21
CA ASP A 202 -13.34 15.09 -9.75
C ASP A 202 -12.10 14.24 -10.08
N VAL A 203 -11.46 14.51 -11.23
CA VAL A 203 -10.19 13.90 -11.64
C VAL A 203 -9.07 14.29 -10.69
N LYS A 204 -8.98 15.58 -10.31
CA LYS A 204 -8.02 16.04 -9.30
C LYS A 204 -8.18 15.26 -8.00
N ILE A 205 -9.42 15.14 -7.52
CA ILE A 205 -9.75 14.36 -6.31
C ILE A 205 -9.33 12.89 -6.46
N ALA A 206 -9.62 12.27 -7.60
CA ALA A 206 -9.26 10.87 -7.86
C ALA A 206 -7.74 10.66 -7.82
N ILE A 207 -6.98 11.54 -8.48
CA ILE A 207 -5.51 11.52 -8.45
C ILE A 207 -5.00 11.62 -7.02
N GLU A 208 -5.43 12.63 -6.24
CA GLU A 208 -5.03 12.79 -4.84
C GLU A 208 -5.34 11.54 -4.00
N CYS A 209 -6.50 10.92 -4.23
CA CYS A 209 -6.88 9.68 -3.53
C CYS A 209 -5.95 8.51 -3.88
N PHE A 210 -5.67 8.29 -5.17
CA PHE A 210 -4.79 7.20 -5.59
C PHE A 210 -3.35 7.41 -5.11
N GLU A 211 -2.86 8.64 -5.14
CA GLU A 211 -1.53 9.01 -4.63
C GLU A 211 -1.40 8.62 -3.15
N GLN A 212 -2.35 9.01 -2.31
CA GLN A 212 -2.36 8.65 -0.89
C GLN A 212 -2.48 7.14 -0.66
N ILE A 213 -3.30 6.44 -1.46
CA ILE A 213 -3.46 4.98 -1.35
C ILE A 213 -2.15 4.25 -1.70
N VAL A 214 -1.40 4.71 -2.71
CA VAL A 214 -0.08 4.14 -3.02
C VAL A 214 0.90 4.37 -1.86
N ARG A 215 0.96 5.57 -1.29
CA ARG A 215 1.81 5.85 -0.12
C ARG A 215 1.44 4.97 1.07
N PHE A 216 0.14 4.74 1.30
CA PHE A 216 -0.36 3.80 2.30
C PHE A 216 0.15 2.39 2.06
N HIS A 217 0.05 1.84 0.85
CA HIS A 217 0.51 0.48 0.58
C HIS A 217 2.02 0.31 0.75
N ILE A 218 2.83 1.29 0.30
CA ILE A 218 4.28 1.27 0.50
C ILE A 218 4.62 1.27 2.00
N LEU A 219 3.99 2.16 2.77
CA LEU A 219 4.18 2.23 4.22
C LEU A 219 3.69 0.96 4.93
N SER A 220 2.52 0.44 4.54
CA SER A 220 1.92 -0.79 5.07
C SER A 220 2.89 -1.95 4.92
N MET A 221 3.38 -2.22 3.71
CA MET A 221 4.33 -3.31 3.48
C MET A 221 5.63 -3.12 4.26
N HIS A 222 6.15 -1.90 4.38
CA HIS A 222 7.32 -1.62 5.20
C HIS A 222 7.05 -1.95 6.67
N GLU A 223 5.97 -1.44 7.28
CA GLU A 223 5.66 -1.70 8.69
C GLU A 223 5.34 -3.18 8.96
N MET A 224 4.57 -3.84 8.10
CA MET A 224 4.20 -5.25 8.30
C MET A 224 5.38 -6.21 8.11
N SER A 225 6.50 -5.74 7.54
CA SER A 225 7.72 -6.54 7.39
C SER A 225 8.67 -6.48 8.59
N ALA A 226 8.30 -5.79 9.67
CA ALA A 226 9.10 -5.73 10.89
C ALA A 226 9.14 -7.09 11.61
N PRO A 227 10.29 -7.52 12.16
CA PRO A 227 10.46 -8.86 12.75
C PRO A 227 9.50 -9.19 13.90
N ASP A 228 9.11 -8.18 14.68
CA ASP A 228 8.27 -8.33 15.87
C ASP A 228 6.77 -8.09 15.57
N ILE A 229 6.41 -7.97 14.28
CA ILE A 229 5.03 -7.73 13.84
C ILE A 229 4.48 -8.97 13.16
N ASP A 230 3.42 -9.52 13.75
CA ASP A 230 2.59 -10.56 13.16
C ASP A 230 1.15 -10.07 13.16
N VAL A 231 0.65 -9.67 11.99
CA VAL A 231 -0.73 -9.22 11.82
C VAL A 231 -1.57 -10.37 11.27
N PRO A 232 -2.59 -10.83 12.01
CA PRO A 232 -3.47 -11.89 11.55
C PRO A 232 -4.08 -11.56 10.18
N ASP A 233 -4.15 -12.57 9.31
CA ASP A 233 -4.73 -12.49 7.97
C ASP A 233 -4.05 -11.48 7.00
N TYR A 234 -2.91 -10.89 7.37
CA TYR A 234 -2.16 -10.02 6.47
C TYR A 234 -1.55 -10.82 5.32
N SER A 235 -1.70 -10.31 4.10
CA SER A 235 -1.08 -10.89 2.91
C SER A 235 -0.29 -9.84 2.15
N TRP A 236 1.03 -9.92 2.25
CA TRP A 236 1.95 -9.06 1.51
C TRP A 236 1.69 -9.09 -0.01
N ALA A 237 1.41 -10.27 -0.56
CA ALA A 237 1.13 -10.43 -1.99
C ALA A 237 -0.14 -9.65 -2.42
N GLN A 238 -1.18 -9.66 -1.58
CA GLN A 238 -2.40 -8.90 -1.85
C GLN A 238 -2.18 -7.39 -1.69
N ASP A 239 -1.36 -6.97 -0.72
CA ASP A 239 -0.99 -5.57 -0.51
C ASP A 239 -0.22 -5.02 -1.72
N TYR A 240 0.78 -5.76 -2.19
CA TYR A 240 1.54 -5.46 -3.40
C TYR A 240 0.65 -5.42 -4.65
N GLU A 241 -0.24 -6.40 -4.83
CA GLU A 241 -1.17 -6.45 -5.97
C GLU A 241 -2.10 -5.22 -5.99
N GLN A 242 -2.62 -4.80 -4.83
CA GLN A 242 -3.46 -3.61 -4.76
C GLN A 242 -2.66 -2.33 -5.02
N MET A 243 -1.42 -2.22 -4.52
CA MET A 243 -0.52 -1.12 -4.85
C MET A 243 -0.26 -1.02 -6.35
N ASP A 244 0.13 -2.13 -6.99
CA ASP A 244 0.45 -2.19 -8.41
C ASP A 244 -0.74 -1.79 -9.28
N LYS A 245 -1.94 -2.32 -8.96
CA LYS A 245 -3.18 -1.90 -9.62
C LYS A 245 -3.50 -0.41 -9.40
N THR A 246 -3.15 0.14 -8.23
CA THR A 246 -3.36 1.56 -7.94
C THR A 246 -2.42 2.43 -8.77
N LEU A 247 -1.14 2.07 -8.85
CA LEU A 247 -0.15 2.73 -9.70
C LEU A 247 -0.55 2.67 -11.18
N LEU A 248 -1.07 1.54 -11.66
CA LEU A 248 -1.57 1.41 -13.02
C LEU A 248 -2.74 2.37 -13.30
N SER A 249 -3.72 2.46 -12.38
CA SER A 249 -4.80 3.43 -12.50
C SER A 249 -4.27 4.86 -12.51
N LEU A 250 -3.35 5.18 -11.59
CA LEU A 250 -2.75 6.50 -11.48
C LEU A 250 -1.99 6.91 -12.75
N ASP A 251 -1.28 5.97 -13.39
CA ASP A 251 -0.61 6.19 -14.67
C ASP A 251 -1.59 6.56 -15.79
N ALA A 252 -2.73 5.85 -15.87
CA ALA A 252 -3.80 6.20 -16.80
C ALA A 252 -4.34 7.61 -16.52
N TYR A 253 -4.58 7.96 -15.24
CA TYR A 253 -5.00 9.32 -14.90
C TYR A 253 -3.97 10.38 -15.29
N TYR A 254 -2.68 10.16 -15.07
CA TYR A 254 -1.66 11.13 -15.51
C TYR A 254 -1.61 11.27 -17.03
N SER A 255 -1.70 10.15 -17.75
CA SER A 255 -1.60 10.12 -19.21
C SER A 255 -2.83 10.72 -19.89
N ASP A 256 -4.03 10.33 -19.47
CA ASP A 256 -5.30 10.75 -20.07
C ASP A 256 -5.65 12.21 -19.76
N ASN A 257 -5.04 12.79 -18.73
CA ASN A 257 -5.31 14.15 -18.28
C ASN A 257 -4.13 15.11 -18.53
N ARG A 258 -3.16 14.73 -19.38
CA ARG A 258 -2.00 15.57 -19.78
C ARG A 258 -2.39 16.95 -20.30
N ASP A 259 -3.39 16.98 -21.16
CA ASP A 259 -3.86 18.19 -21.86
C ASP A 259 -4.92 18.98 -21.05
N LYS A 260 -5.25 18.54 -19.84
CA LYS A 260 -6.24 19.19 -18.98
C LYS A 260 -5.61 20.25 -18.09
N LYS A 261 -6.47 21.04 -17.43
CA LYS A 261 -6.07 22.16 -16.57
C LYS A 261 -5.25 21.73 -15.34
N TYR A 262 -5.50 20.53 -14.82
CA TYR A 262 -4.84 20.03 -13.61
C TYR A 262 -3.74 19.04 -13.97
N GLN A 263 -2.51 19.37 -13.58
CA GLN A 263 -1.37 18.47 -13.59
C GLN A 263 -0.91 18.28 -12.14
N SER A 264 -0.75 17.03 -11.71
CA SER A 264 -0.35 16.76 -10.32
C SER A 264 1.12 17.15 -10.11
N PRO A 265 1.45 17.90 -9.04
CA PRO A 265 2.84 18.18 -8.67
C PRO A 265 3.59 16.92 -8.18
N HIS A 266 2.85 15.85 -7.85
CA HIS A 266 3.40 14.64 -7.28
C HIS A 266 3.69 13.56 -8.32
N GLU A 267 3.42 13.77 -9.62
CA GLU A 267 3.60 12.70 -10.60
C GLU A 267 5.02 12.10 -10.59
N ALA A 268 6.07 12.94 -10.56
CA ALA A 268 7.44 12.44 -10.58
C ALA A 268 7.78 11.59 -9.34
N GLU A 269 7.08 11.76 -8.21
CA GLU A 269 7.19 10.88 -7.04
C GLU A 269 6.69 9.46 -7.35
N PHE A 270 5.50 9.33 -7.91
CA PHE A 270 4.90 8.01 -8.19
C PHE A 270 5.58 7.31 -9.36
N ARG A 271 6.01 8.08 -10.37
CA ARG A 271 6.87 7.60 -11.45
C ARG A 271 8.21 7.07 -10.92
N ALA A 272 8.81 7.74 -9.93
CA ALA A 272 10.03 7.25 -9.28
C ALA A 272 9.80 5.90 -8.58
N TYR A 273 8.66 5.72 -7.88
CA TYR A 273 8.32 4.42 -7.29
C TYR A 273 8.17 3.32 -8.36
N GLN A 274 7.51 3.60 -9.48
CA GLN A 274 7.37 2.65 -10.60
C GLN A 274 8.74 2.21 -11.15
N VAL A 275 9.68 3.16 -11.33
CA VAL A 275 11.05 2.84 -11.79
C VAL A 275 11.75 1.90 -10.81
N ILE A 276 11.68 2.17 -9.50
CA ILE A 276 12.30 1.30 -8.48
C ILE A 276 11.67 -0.10 -8.51
N LEU A 277 10.35 -0.19 -8.61
CA LEU A 277 9.61 -1.46 -8.63
C LEU A 277 9.93 -2.34 -9.84
N CYS A 278 10.51 -1.78 -10.92
CA CYS A 278 11.01 -2.55 -12.05
C CYS A 278 12.14 -3.52 -11.66
N LEU A 279 12.80 -3.34 -10.51
CA LEU A 279 13.76 -4.33 -9.97
C LEU A 279 13.07 -5.68 -9.67
N LYS A 280 11.85 -5.64 -9.14
CA LYS A 280 11.05 -6.82 -8.84
C LYS A 280 10.49 -7.43 -10.13
N SER A 281 9.81 -6.60 -10.92
CA SER A 281 9.16 -6.98 -12.19
C SER A 281 9.77 -6.20 -13.35
N PRO A 282 10.82 -6.71 -14.02
CA PRO A 282 11.52 -5.99 -15.07
C PRO A 282 10.61 -5.68 -16.25
N VAL A 283 10.55 -4.40 -16.59
CA VAL A 283 9.93 -3.93 -17.83
C VAL A 283 11.01 -3.89 -18.92
N PRO A 284 10.80 -4.55 -20.07
CA PRO A 284 11.71 -4.43 -21.20
C PRO A 284 11.83 -2.97 -21.64
N ASN A 285 13.07 -2.52 -21.88
CA ASN A 285 13.39 -1.16 -22.32
C ASN A 285 12.73 -0.06 -21.46
N ILE A 286 12.91 -0.14 -20.13
CA ILE A 286 12.41 0.91 -19.22
C ILE A 286 12.88 2.32 -19.62
N GLU A 287 14.07 2.43 -20.24
CA GLU A 287 14.60 3.67 -20.81
C GLU A 287 13.66 4.28 -21.87
N ASP A 288 13.11 3.45 -22.77
CA ASP A 288 12.15 3.88 -23.78
C ASP A 288 10.87 4.42 -23.13
N VAL A 289 10.41 3.77 -22.04
CA VAL A 289 9.24 4.20 -21.29
C VAL A 289 9.49 5.55 -20.63
N ILE A 290 10.62 5.70 -19.93
CA ILE A 290 11.00 6.95 -19.27
C ILE A 290 11.13 8.08 -20.30
N SER A 291 11.74 7.82 -21.45
CA SER A 291 11.95 8.82 -22.50
C SER A 291 10.65 9.40 -23.10
N ARG A 292 9.53 8.68 -22.96
CA ARG A 292 8.21 9.12 -23.43
C ARG A 292 7.49 10.06 -22.46
N TRP A 293 7.96 10.17 -21.22
CA TRP A 293 7.37 11.09 -20.26
C TRP A 293 7.69 12.55 -20.60
N PRO A 294 6.91 13.52 -20.10
CA PRO A 294 7.19 14.93 -20.34
C PRO A 294 8.58 15.33 -19.85
N PRO A 295 9.27 16.29 -20.51
CA PRO A 295 10.63 16.68 -20.16
C PRO A 295 10.78 17.12 -18.70
N HIS A 296 9.78 17.77 -18.10
CA HIS A 296 9.84 18.19 -16.70
C HIS A 296 9.80 17.01 -15.72
N ILE A 297 9.13 15.89 -16.08
CA ILE A 297 9.14 14.65 -15.30
C ILE A 297 10.47 13.93 -15.48
N VAL A 298 10.94 13.75 -16.72
CA VAL A 298 12.21 13.06 -17.02
C VAL A 298 13.39 13.75 -16.32
N ASN A 299 13.39 15.07 -16.28
CA ASN A 299 14.44 15.87 -15.64
C ASN A 299 14.27 16.00 -14.12
N ASP A 300 13.19 15.49 -13.54
CA ASP A 300 13.00 15.56 -12.10
C ASP A 300 14.05 14.72 -11.37
N LYS A 301 14.66 15.32 -10.34
CA LYS A 301 15.65 14.68 -9.46
C LYS A 301 15.18 13.34 -8.90
N ARG A 302 13.89 13.16 -8.61
CA ARG A 302 13.30 11.93 -8.08
C ARG A 302 13.44 10.79 -9.10
N ILE A 303 13.23 11.09 -10.39
CA ILE A 303 13.41 10.12 -11.48
C ILE A 303 14.88 9.77 -11.63
N ARG A 304 15.79 10.76 -11.64
CA ARG A 304 17.24 10.51 -11.71
C ARG A 304 17.70 9.60 -10.57
N LYS A 305 17.27 9.89 -9.34
CA LYS A 305 17.55 9.09 -8.14
C LYS A 305 16.95 7.68 -8.22
N ALA A 306 15.73 7.54 -8.73
CA ALA A 306 15.12 6.23 -8.95
C ALA A 306 15.90 5.38 -9.97
N VAL A 307 16.37 6.01 -11.06
CA VAL A 307 17.20 5.35 -12.09
C VAL A 307 18.57 4.96 -11.52
N GLU A 308 19.19 5.79 -10.68
CA GLU A 308 20.44 5.44 -9.97
C GLU A 308 20.28 4.15 -9.15
N ILE A 309 19.26 4.08 -8.29
CA ILE A 309 18.97 2.86 -7.49
C ILE A 309 18.64 1.68 -8.39
N TYR A 310 17.80 1.88 -9.41
CA TYR A 310 17.42 0.83 -10.34
C TYR A 310 18.66 0.22 -11.02
N ASN A 311 19.57 1.05 -11.52
CA ASN A 311 20.79 0.59 -12.18
C ASN A 311 21.75 -0.12 -11.22
N ALA A 312 21.87 0.34 -9.97
CA ALA A 312 22.68 -0.31 -8.94
C ALA A 312 22.11 -1.69 -8.54
N GLY A 313 20.79 -1.79 -8.41
CA GLY A 313 20.10 -3.04 -8.04
C GLY A 313 19.92 -4.04 -9.18
N LEU A 314 20.19 -3.65 -10.44
CA LEU A 314 19.93 -4.50 -11.60
C LEU A 314 20.95 -5.63 -11.70
N LYS A 315 20.43 -6.86 -11.72
CA LYS A 315 21.23 -8.07 -11.86
C LYS A 315 21.53 -8.39 -13.32
N GLY A 316 22.80 -8.44 -13.71
CA GLY A 316 23.24 -8.69 -15.09
C GLY A 316 22.90 -10.08 -15.61
N THR A 317 22.74 -11.04 -14.70
CA THR A 317 22.33 -12.40 -15.06
C THR A 317 20.81 -12.58 -15.13
N LYS A 318 19.99 -11.56 -14.81
CA LYS A 318 18.52 -11.68 -14.85
C LYS A 318 18.08 -11.63 -16.31
N LYS A 319 17.46 -12.71 -16.75
CA LYS A 319 16.85 -12.87 -18.08
C LYS A 319 15.62 -11.96 -18.18
N ILE A 320 15.61 -11.04 -19.15
CA ILE A 320 14.51 -10.11 -19.42
C ILE A 320 13.70 -10.61 -20.63
N GLY A 321 12.37 -10.51 -20.49
CA GLY A 321 11.41 -10.75 -21.56
C GLY A 321 11.01 -12.23 -21.74
N PRO A 322 9.83 -12.47 -22.35
CA PRO A 322 9.31 -13.82 -22.60
C PRO A 322 9.98 -14.52 -23.78
N LEU A 323 10.73 -13.78 -24.61
CA LEU A 323 11.32 -14.26 -25.85
C LEU A 323 12.64 -15.02 -25.62
N GLN A 324 12.89 -16.03 -26.44
CA GLN A 324 14.16 -16.76 -26.50
C GLN A 324 14.95 -16.37 -27.77
N PRO A 325 16.28 -16.16 -27.68
CA PRO A 325 17.08 -16.20 -26.47
C PRO A 325 16.78 -14.98 -25.59
N SER A 326 16.63 -15.22 -24.29
CA SER A 326 16.36 -14.13 -23.35
C SER A 326 17.52 -13.14 -23.32
N ARG A 327 17.19 -11.85 -23.27
CA ARG A 327 18.17 -10.77 -23.19
C ARG A 327 18.62 -10.56 -21.76
N THR A 328 19.92 -10.44 -21.56
CA THR A 328 20.50 -9.87 -20.34
C THR A 328 20.54 -8.34 -20.48
N PRO A 329 20.26 -7.57 -19.42
CA PRO A 329 20.39 -6.12 -19.46
C PRO A 329 21.85 -5.72 -19.78
N SER A 330 22.04 -4.85 -20.77
CA SER A 330 23.38 -4.48 -21.28
C SER A 330 24.20 -3.59 -20.32
N PHE A 331 23.56 -3.02 -19.31
CA PHE A 331 24.13 -2.01 -18.40
C PHE A 331 24.07 -2.41 -16.92
N ALA A 332 23.72 -3.67 -16.61
CA ALA A 332 23.70 -4.13 -15.24
C ALA A 332 25.10 -4.14 -14.62
N ARG A 333 25.21 -3.58 -13.42
CA ARG A 333 26.49 -3.43 -12.72
C ARG A 333 26.75 -4.51 -11.67
N ASP A 334 25.71 -5.26 -11.27
CA ASP A 334 25.74 -6.17 -10.12
C ASP A 334 26.29 -5.51 -8.84
N ASP A 335 26.15 -4.18 -8.73
CA ASP A 335 26.75 -3.35 -7.68
C ASP A 335 25.79 -3.17 -6.50
N TRP A 336 25.58 -4.26 -5.78
CA TRP A 336 24.78 -4.27 -4.57
C TRP A 336 25.35 -3.36 -3.46
N ALA A 337 26.65 -3.08 -3.49
CA ALA A 337 27.28 -2.17 -2.52
C ALA A 337 26.84 -0.72 -2.77
N ASP A 338 26.81 -0.29 -4.04
CA ASP A 338 26.23 0.99 -4.46
C ASP A 338 24.74 1.07 -4.17
N PHE A 339 23.99 -0.04 -4.31
CA PHE A 339 22.57 -0.08 -3.96
C PHE A 339 22.34 0.24 -2.47
N TRP A 340 23.04 -0.44 -1.55
CA TRP A 340 22.88 -0.21 -0.11
C TRP A 340 23.45 1.12 0.35
N SER A 341 24.61 1.51 -0.18
CA SER A 341 25.24 2.80 0.16
C SER A 341 24.43 3.97 -0.37
N GLY A 342 23.88 3.86 -1.58
CA GLY A 342 22.94 4.80 -2.16
C GLY A 342 21.73 5.02 -1.26
N LEU A 343 21.08 3.94 -0.79
CA LEU A 343 19.94 4.05 0.13
C LEU A 343 20.28 4.70 1.49
N ASN A 344 21.55 4.69 1.90
CA ASN A 344 22.00 5.40 3.11
C ASN A 344 22.11 6.92 2.89
N SER A 345 22.19 7.41 1.64
CA SER A 345 22.31 8.83 1.32
C SER A 345 21.03 9.63 1.65
N ASP A 346 21.21 10.84 2.16
CA ASP A 346 20.10 11.79 2.44
C ASP A 346 19.37 12.29 1.20
N SER A 347 19.84 11.92 0.00
CA SER A 347 19.19 12.22 -1.26
C SER A 347 17.90 11.42 -1.55
N TYR A 348 17.52 10.47 -0.68
CA TYR A 348 16.36 9.61 -0.89
C TYR A 348 15.29 9.83 0.18
N SER A 349 14.04 9.94 -0.26
CA SER A 349 12.90 10.02 0.66
C SER A 349 12.66 8.68 1.37
N PHE A 350 12.00 8.74 2.52
CA PHE A 350 11.56 7.54 3.25
C PHE A 350 10.82 6.55 2.34
N LEU A 351 9.84 7.02 1.56
CA LEU A 351 9.03 6.17 0.70
C LEU A 351 9.80 5.60 -0.49
N MET A 352 10.80 6.31 -1.04
CA MET A 352 11.70 5.74 -2.05
C MET A 352 12.51 4.58 -1.47
N VAL A 353 13.03 4.73 -0.25
CA VAL A 353 13.77 3.67 0.44
C VAL A 353 12.86 2.49 0.76
N ALA A 354 11.67 2.74 1.31
CA ALA A 354 10.68 1.69 1.58
C ALA A 354 10.26 0.96 0.28
N THR A 355 10.17 1.66 -0.85
CA THR A 355 9.91 1.05 -2.16
C THR A 355 11.08 0.18 -2.63
N ALA A 356 12.32 0.60 -2.37
CA ALA A 356 13.50 -0.21 -2.68
C ALA A 356 13.57 -1.48 -1.81
N GLU A 357 13.10 -1.42 -0.56
CA GLU A 357 13.02 -2.59 0.33
C GLU A 357 12.06 -3.69 -0.17
N ILE A 358 10.97 -3.33 -0.84
CA ILE A 358 10.07 -4.27 -1.54
C ILE A 358 10.86 -5.14 -2.55
N CYS A 359 11.95 -4.59 -3.10
CA CYS A 359 12.81 -5.22 -4.11
C CYS A 359 14.10 -5.83 -3.54
N ALA A 360 14.33 -5.75 -2.22
CA ALA A 360 15.61 -6.09 -1.59
C ALA A 360 15.91 -7.59 -1.54
N MET A 361 14.90 -8.47 -1.40
CA MET A 361 15.13 -9.90 -1.22
C MET A 361 15.85 -10.57 -2.41
N PRO A 362 15.46 -10.31 -3.68
CA PRO A 362 16.23 -10.79 -4.83
C PRO A 362 17.70 -10.33 -4.85
N ILE A 363 17.99 -9.13 -4.34
CA ILE A 363 19.35 -8.58 -4.24
C ILE A 363 20.12 -9.35 -3.15
N ARG A 364 19.52 -9.57 -1.98
CA ARG A 364 20.13 -10.38 -0.90
C ARG A 364 20.42 -11.81 -1.34
N ASP A 365 19.51 -12.44 -2.09
CA ASP A 365 19.74 -13.76 -2.70
C ASP A 365 20.95 -13.76 -3.64
N MET A 366 21.06 -12.73 -4.48
CA MET A 366 22.22 -12.55 -5.35
C MET A 366 23.51 -12.40 -4.54
N VAL A 367 23.51 -11.56 -3.49
CA VAL A 367 24.68 -11.32 -2.64
C VAL A 367 25.14 -12.62 -2.00
N LEU A 368 24.25 -13.41 -1.39
CA LEU A 368 24.61 -14.67 -0.74
C LEU A 368 25.15 -15.70 -1.74
N LYS A 369 24.58 -15.79 -2.94
CA LYS A 369 25.09 -16.68 -4.00
C LYS A 369 26.47 -16.25 -4.49
N SER A 370 26.68 -14.96 -4.69
CA SER A 370 27.98 -14.39 -5.07
C SER A 370 29.02 -14.58 -3.97
N PHE A 371 28.61 -14.44 -2.70
CA PHE A 371 29.44 -14.68 -1.52
C PHE A 371 29.97 -16.12 -1.48
N VAL A 372 29.09 -17.11 -1.62
CA VAL A 372 29.50 -18.53 -1.66
C VAL A 372 30.37 -18.83 -2.88
N LYS A 373 30.04 -18.28 -4.06
CA LYS A 373 30.83 -18.48 -5.27
C LYS A 373 32.24 -17.90 -5.16
N GLY A 374 32.39 -16.76 -4.48
CA GLY A 374 33.68 -16.11 -4.23
C GLY A 374 34.54 -16.82 -3.18
N PHE A 375 33.92 -17.66 -2.34
CA PHE A 375 34.61 -18.39 -1.29
C PHE A 375 35.40 -19.59 -1.85
N LYS A 376 36.74 -19.49 -1.83
CA LYS A 376 37.63 -20.61 -2.20
C LYS A 376 37.79 -21.59 -1.02
N GLN A 377 37.20 -22.78 -1.12
CA GLN A 377 37.50 -23.89 -0.21
C GLN A 377 38.93 -24.37 -0.43
N GLY A 378 39.84 -24.07 0.50
CA GLY A 378 41.24 -24.51 0.38
C GLY A 378 42.21 -23.99 1.45
N GLY A 379 41.84 -22.94 2.20
CA GLY A 379 42.62 -22.50 3.36
C GLY A 379 42.37 -23.38 4.59
N LYS A 380 43.42 -23.84 5.26
CA LYS A 380 43.32 -24.60 6.54
C LYS A 380 42.79 -23.75 7.72
N LYS A 381 42.69 -22.42 7.56
CA LYS A 381 42.25 -21.50 8.60
C LYS A 381 40.75 -21.26 8.48
N ARG A 382 40.04 -21.38 9.60
CA ARG A 382 38.64 -20.97 9.71
C ARG A 382 38.56 -19.46 9.51
N LEU A 383 37.74 -19.01 8.57
CA LEU A 383 37.53 -17.59 8.29
C LEU A 383 36.53 -17.04 9.31
N GLU A 384 37.05 -16.52 10.42
CA GLU A 384 36.25 -15.89 11.48
C GLU A 384 35.90 -14.42 11.14
N ASP A 385 36.43 -13.89 10.04
CA ASP A 385 36.30 -12.48 9.63
C ASP A 385 34.86 -12.08 9.24
N TRP A 386 34.01 -13.04 8.85
CA TRP A 386 32.63 -12.79 8.45
C TRP A 386 31.67 -12.80 9.64
N THR A 387 31.85 -11.82 10.52
CA THR A 387 30.94 -11.61 11.66
C THR A 387 29.51 -11.37 11.18
N LEU A 388 28.52 -11.56 12.06
CA LEU A 388 27.13 -11.20 11.74
C LEU A 388 26.98 -9.72 11.40
N GLU A 389 27.84 -8.84 11.92
CA GLU A 389 27.84 -7.42 11.58
C GLU A 389 28.31 -7.17 10.15
N GLU A 390 29.42 -7.79 9.73
CA GLU A 390 29.90 -7.68 8.35
C GLU A 390 28.93 -8.31 7.36
N MET A 391 28.34 -9.46 7.72
CA MET A 391 27.28 -10.07 6.92
C MET A 391 26.04 -9.17 6.84
N GLY A 392 25.65 -8.54 7.94
CA GLY A 392 24.55 -7.59 7.97
C GLY A 392 24.79 -6.38 7.07
N LYS A 393 26.01 -5.84 7.05
CA LYS A 393 26.41 -4.73 6.17
C LYS A 393 26.23 -5.08 4.69
N ILE A 394 26.71 -6.24 4.24
CA ILE A 394 26.60 -6.63 2.82
C ILE A 394 25.18 -7.01 2.40
N LEU A 395 24.34 -7.44 3.35
CA LEU A 395 22.93 -7.77 3.12
C LEU A 395 21.99 -6.57 3.32
N GLY A 396 22.51 -5.42 3.74
CA GLY A 396 21.73 -4.21 3.99
C GLY A 396 20.81 -4.30 5.21
N PHE A 397 21.16 -5.10 6.23
CA PHE A 397 20.41 -5.20 7.48
C PHE A 397 20.98 -4.29 8.58
N GLU A 398 20.12 -3.78 9.45
CA GLU A 398 20.50 -3.16 10.72
C GLU A 398 20.34 -4.14 11.89
N ASP A 399 19.25 -4.91 11.88
CA ASP A 399 19.01 -5.92 12.90
C ASP A 399 19.81 -7.20 12.62
N LEU A 400 20.73 -7.52 13.53
CA LEU A 400 21.51 -8.75 13.50
C LEU A 400 20.63 -10.01 13.58
N ARG A 401 19.44 -9.93 14.18
CA ARG A 401 18.48 -11.05 14.23
C ARG A 401 17.98 -11.40 12.83
N GLN A 402 17.71 -10.40 11.99
CA GLN A 402 17.32 -10.60 10.58
C GLN A 402 18.46 -11.22 9.77
N THR A 403 19.68 -10.73 9.96
CA THR A 403 20.89 -11.28 9.33
C THR A 403 21.05 -12.76 9.68
N ARG A 404 21.01 -13.07 10.98
CA ARG A 404 21.08 -14.43 11.51
C ARG A 404 19.99 -15.32 10.94
N ALA A 405 18.73 -14.87 10.97
CA ALA A 405 17.59 -15.63 10.47
C ALA A 405 17.72 -15.96 8.98
N LEU A 406 18.15 -14.99 8.16
CA LEU A 406 18.35 -15.20 6.74
C LEU A 406 19.48 -16.19 6.47
N CYS A 407 20.64 -16.01 7.10
CA CYS A 407 21.78 -16.94 6.95
C CYS A 407 21.40 -18.38 7.35
N LEU A 408 20.69 -18.56 8.46
CA LEU A 408 20.22 -19.89 8.88
C LEU A 408 19.26 -20.50 7.86
N LYS A 409 18.34 -19.72 7.27
CA LYS A 409 17.43 -20.21 6.21
C LYS A 409 18.19 -20.69 4.96
N TYR A 410 19.29 -20.03 4.60
CA TYR A 410 20.16 -20.46 3.51
C TYR A 410 21.09 -21.64 3.86
N GLY A 411 21.03 -22.15 5.10
CA GLY A 411 21.82 -23.32 5.54
C GLY A 411 23.20 -22.97 6.08
N PHE A 412 23.51 -21.69 6.30
CA PHE A 412 24.77 -21.30 6.94
C PHE A 412 24.78 -21.70 8.41
N LYS A 413 25.92 -22.17 8.91
CA LYS A 413 26.13 -22.35 10.35
C LYS A 413 26.66 -21.06 10.97
N ILE A 414 26.09 -20.67 12.09
CA ILE A 414 26.57 -19.53 12.89
C ILE A 414 27.42 -20.08 14.03
N CYS A 415 28.65 -19.59 14.11
CA CYS A 415 29.66 -20.06 15.05
C CYS A 415 30.13 -18.89 15.91
N LYS A 416 30.72 -19.19 17.07
CA LYS A 416 31.36 -18.19 17.93
C LYS A 416 32.85 -18.13 17.62
N THR A 417 33.42 -16.93 17.67
CA THR A 417 34.87 -16.70 17.56
C THR A 417 35.61 -17.47 18.65
N ALA A 418 36.90 -17.74 18.45
CA ALA A 418 37.73 -18.44 19.44
C ALA A 418 37.72 -17.74 20.82
N ASP A 419 37.60 -16.42 20.82
CA ASP A 419 37.53 -15.58 22.03
C ASP A 419 36.12 -15.51 22.65
N GLY A 420 35.11 -16.10 21.99
CA GLY A 420 33.72 -16.14 22.46
C GLY A 420 32.96 -14.81 22.39
N THR A 421 33.60 -13.76 21.89
CA THR A 421 33.13 -12.37 21.89
C THR A 421 32.12 -12.05 20.78
N SER A 422 32.16 -12.77 19.65
CA SER A 422 31.31 -12.46 18.49
C SER A 422 30.85 -13.72 17.76
N GLU A 423 29.76 -13.59 17.02
CA GLU A 423 29.24 -14.64 16.15
C GLU A 423 29.59 -14.36 14.69
N PHE A 424 29.98 -15.39 13.95
CA PHE A 424 30.34 -15.32 12.53
C PHE A 424 29.63 -16.39 11.71
N VAL A 425 29.46 -16.11 10.42
CA VAL A 425 28.85 -17.01 9.44
C VAL A 425 29.93 -17.90 8.86
N ASP A 426 29.79 -19.22 8.99
CA ASP A 426 30.73 -20.20 8.46
C ASP A 426 30.35 -20.61 7.03
N PRO A 427 31.04 -20.11 5.98
CA PRO A 427 30.65 -20.38 4.59
C PRO A 427 30.97 -21.83 4.18
N SER A 428 31.83 -22.51 4.92
CA SER A 428 32.18 -23.92 4.64
C SER A 428 31.00 -24.87 4.85
N SER A 429 29.96 -24.44 5.57
CA SER A 429 28.78 -25.28 5.83
C SER A 429 27.93 -25.56 4.59
N ILE A 430 28.04 -24.75 3.54
CA ILE A 430 27.27 -24.88 2.29
C ILE A 430 27.86 -25.97 1.35
N GLY A 431 29.08 -26.47 1.64
CA GLY A 431 29.75 -27.44 0.79
C GLY A 431 30.20 -26.86 -0.56
N THR A 432 30.43 -27.70 -1.57
CA THR A 432 30.93 -27.30 -2.90
C THR A 432 29.82 -26.98 -3.91
N ARG A 433 28.55 -27.15 -3.52
CA ARG A 433 27.40 -26.98 -4.44
C ARG A 433 27.05 -25.50 -4.59
N PRO A 434 26.52 -25.08 -5.75
CA PRO A 434 25.92 -23.76 -5.89
C PRO A 434 24.83 -23.55 -4.84
N LEU A 435 24.80 -22.36 -4.23
CA LEU A 435 23.78 -22.02 -3.25
C LEU A 435 22.41 -21.90 -3.93
N GLU A 436 21.44 -22.70 -3.50
CA GLU A 436 20.06 -22.65 -3.96
C GLU A 436 19.24 -21.68 -3.10
N THR A 437 18.18 -21.11 -3.68
CA THR A 437 17.26 -20.23 -2.93
C THR A 437 16.32 -21.11 -2.10
N PRO A 438 16.26 -20.94 -0.77
CA PRO A 438 15.35 -21.70 0.07
C PRO A 438 13.88 -21.39 -0.25
N ASP A 439 13.02 -22.39 -0.06
CA ASP A 439 11.57 -22.18 -0.07
C ASP A 439 11.10 -21.40 1.17
N GLY A 440 9.98 -20.69 1.02
CA GLY A 440 9.35 -19.99 2.15
C GLY A 440 10.17 -18.81 2.71
N LEU A 441 11.00 -18.17 1.88
CA LEU A 441 11.59 -16.89 2.24
C LEU A 441 10.50 -15.82 2.42
N PRO A 442 10.66 -14.89 3.38
CA PRO A 442 9.75 -13.77 3.53
C PRO A 442 9.75 -12.92 2.25
N SER A 443 8.60 -12.34 1.91
CA SER A 443 8.47 -11.51 0.70
C SER A 443 9.26 -10.20 0.80
N GLN A 444 9.40 -9.68 2.02
CA GLN A 444 10.14 -8.46 2.34
C GLN A 444 10.76 -8.60 3.73
N MET A 445 11.93 -7.98 3.92
CA MET A 445 12.55 -7.81 5.23
C MET A 445 13.14 -6.40 5.29
N GLN A 446 12.93 -5.70 6.39
CA GLN A 446 13.34 -4.30 6.54
C GLN A 446 14.86 -4.13 6.40
N GLY A 447 15.28 -3.03 5.78
CA GLY A 447 16.67 -2.66 5.66
C GLY A 447 17.13 -1.79 6.83
N ARG A 448 18.40 -1.39 6.79
CA ARG A 448 19.01 -0.43 7.73
C ARG A 448 18.51 1.01 7.53
N GLN A 449 17.90 1.32 6.40
CA GLN A 449 17.79 2.68 5.88
C GLN A 449 16.43 3.33 6.13
N ALA A 450 15.33 2.59 5.98
CA ALA A 450 13.99 3.19 6.04
C ALA A 450 13.64 3.66 7.46
N GLY A 451 13.96 2.89 8.50
CA GLY A 451 13.62 3.22 9.89
C GLY A 451 14.15 4.58 10.35
N ARG A 452 15.41 4.89 10.00
CA ARG A 452 16.06 6.17 10.34
C ARG A 452 15.39 7.37 9.68
N ARG A 453 14.95 7.21 8.43
CA ARG A 453 14.33 8.27 7.60
C ARG A 453 12.86 8.54 7.93
N ARG A 454 12.23 7.66 8.72
CA ARG A 454 10.87 7.90 9.19
C ARG A 454 10.80 9.17 10.04
N GLU A 455 11.87 9.46 10.79
CA GLU A 455 12.03 10.65 11.63
C GLU A 455 10.82 10.87 12.54
N LEU A 456 10.40 9.78 13.19
CA LEU A 456 9.28 9.73 14.14
C LEU A 456 7.91 10.16 13.57
N ARG A 457 7.76 10.40 12.26
CA ARG A 457 6.46 10.73 11.68
C ARG A 457 5.44 9.62 11.87
N LYS A 458 4.23 10.00 12.27
CA LYS A 458 3.06 9.10 12.30
C LYS A 458 2.70 8.65 10.88
N ALA A 459 2.03 7.52 10.77
CA ALA A 459 1.60 6.97 9.48
C ALA A 459 0.75 7.95 8.67
N SER A 460 -0.15 8.68 9.35
CA SER A 460 -0.99 9.72 8.75
C SER A 460 -0.18 10.81 8.04
N ALA A 461 0.89 11.32 8.66
CA ALA A 461 1.76 12.33 8.07
C ALA A 461 2.49 11.83 6.81
N ILE A 462 3.00 10.59 6.84
CA ILE A 462 3.69 9.99 5.70
C ILE A 462 2.73 9.81 4.52
N ILE A 463 1.52 9.32 4.78
CA ILE A 463 0.49 9.11 3.74
C ILE A 463 0.02 10.44 3.14
N GLN A 464 -0.13 11.48 3.97
CA GLN A 464 -0.45 12.84 3.51
C GLN A 464 0.70 13.51 2.75
N GLY A 465 1.91 12.95 2.80
CA GLY A 465 3.07 13.51 2.10
C GLY A 465 3.71 14.69 2.84
N LEU A 466 3.58 14.76 4.17
CA LEU A 466 4.14 15.84 4.97
C LEU A 466 5.65 15.68 5.19
N SER A 467 6.38 16.80 5.09
CA SER A 467 7.74 16.93 5.61
C SER A 467 7.80 16.70 7.11
N VAL A 468 9.02 16.52 7.63
CA VAL A 468 9.24 16.29 9.07
C VAL A 468 8.80 17.51 9.87
N LEU A 469 9.11 18.70 9.37
CA LEU A 469 8.76 19.97 10.00
C LEU A 469 7.25 20.27 9.93
N GLU A 470 6.57 19.94 8.82
CA GLU A 470 5.10 20.02 8.73
C GLU A 470 4.42 19.02 9.67
N ALA A 471 4.97 17.82 9.81
CA ALA A 471 4.48 16.82 10.74
C ALA A 471 4.67 17.26 12.21
N GLN A 472 5.80 17.90 12.54
CA GLN A 472 6.04 18.53 13.85
C GLN A 472 4.98 19.59 14.14
N ARG A 473 4.80 20.54 13.22
CA ARG A 473 3.80 21.62 13.33
C ARG A 473 2.38 21.10 13.50
N SER A 474 2.07 19.95 12.89
CA SER A 474 0.76 19.31 12.96
C SER A 474 0.60 18.30 14.11
N ASN A 475 1.60 18.17 14.99
CA ASN A 475 1.64 17.18 16.08
C ASN A 475 1.43 15.72 15.60
N LEU A 476 1.91 15.42 14.40
CA LEU A 476 1.86 14.10 13.77
C LEU A 476 3.19 13.36 13.90
N ILE A 477 3.80 13.45 15.08
CA ILE A 477 5.02 12.74 15.45
C ILE A 477 4.76 11.78 16.61
N ILE A 478 5.46 10.66 16.60
CA ILE A 478 5.45 9.64 17.64
C ILE A 478 6.30 10.17 18.80
N HIS A 479 5.63 10.64 19.86
CA HIS A 479 6.27 10.93 21.14
C HIS A 479 6.52 9.60 21.85
N SER A 480 7.77 9.22 22.03
CA SER A 480 8.12 8.03 22.80
C SER A 480 7.96 8.34 24.30
N GLU A 481 7.20 7.52 25.03
CA GLU A 481 7.09 7.58 26.50
C GLU A 481 8.45 7.36 27.23
N HIS A 482 9.52 7.06 26.50
CA HIS A 482 10.88 6.89 27.01
C HIS A 482 11.83 8.09 26.80
N VAL A 483 11.36 9.25 26.32
CA VAL A 483 12.20 10.46 26.16
C VAL A 483 11.71 11.61 27.07
N LEU A 484 11.41 11.30 28.33
CA LEU A 484 11.10 12.30 29.37
C LEU A 484 12.17 12.38 30.47
N THR A 485 13.41 12.04 30.16
CA THR A 485 14.56 12.38 31.01
C THR A 485 15.76 12.68 30.15
N GLU A 486 15.74 13.81 29.45
CA GLU A 486 16.94 14.61 29.19
C GLU A 486 16.46 16.03 28.88
N ASN A 487 17.16 16.99 29.47
CA ASN A 487 16.71 18.36 29.67
C ASN A 487 16.25 19.03 28.38
N ILE A 488 15.14 19.77 28.46
CA ILE A 488 14.78 20.78 27.47
C ILE A 488 15.78 21.93 27.67
N ASP A 489 16.95 21.80 27.08
CA ASP A 489 17.74 22.95 26.69
C ASP A 489 17.28 23.36 25.28
N GLU A 490 17.08 24.66 25.08
CA GLU A 490 16.72 25.27 23.80
C GLU A 490 17.84 25.03 22.76
N GLU A 491 17.89 23.85 22.16
CA GLU A 491 18.81 23.54 21.06
C GLU A 491 18.08 23.59 19.71
N VAL A 492 18.46 24.63 18.95
CA VAL A 492 18.52 24.75 17.48
C VAL A 492 17.55 23.85 16.69
N LEU A 493 16.54 24.49 16.10
CA LEU A 493 15.66 23.90 15.08
C LEU A 493 16.50 23.15 14.01
N PRO A 494 16.22 21.86 13.72
CA PRO A 494 16.90 21.14 12.65
C PRO A 494 16.67 21.84 11.31
N GLU A 495 17.70 21.90 10.47
CA GLU A 495 17.59 22.38 9.08
C GLU A 495 16.51 21.60 8.32
N ASP A 496 15.76 22.32 7.47
CA ASP A 496 14.56 21.85 6.78
C ASP A 496 14.88 20.69 5.84
N LYS A 497 14.63 19.44 6.27
CA LYS A 497 14.73 18.24 5.42
C LYS A 497 13.35 17.92 4.81
N PRO A 498 13.10 18.28 3.55
CA PRO A 498 11.83 17.96 2.90
C PRO A 498 11.62 16.44 2.81
N LEU A 499 10.36 15.98 2.87
CA LEU A 499 10.01 14.58 2.53
C LEU A 499 10.38 14.26 1.07
N PHE A 500 10.45 15.29 0.24
CA PHE A 500 10.87 15.23 -1.15
C PHE A 500 12.36 15.57 -1.23
N VAL A 501 13.07 15.03 -2.23
CA VAL A 501 14.44 15.48 -2.53
C VAL A 501 14.42 17.01 -2.65
N ALA A 502 15.38 17.78 -2.09
CA ALA A 502 15.34 19.25 -2.14
C ALA A 502 15.51 19.77 -3.58
N SER A 503 14.82 20.85 -3.96
CA SER A 503 15.05 21.55 -5.24
C SER A 503 15.93 22.73 -4.94
N ASP A 504 17.09 22.77 -5.57
CA ASP A 504 17.97 23.93 -5.49
C ASP A 504 17.33 25.05 -6.34
N GLU A 505 16.53 25.89 -5.70
CA GLU A 505 16.21 27.22 -6.25
C GLU A 505 17.12 28.23 -5.54
N GLU A 506 18.33 28.39 -6.09
CA GLU A 506 19.06 29.64 -5.96
C GLU A 506 19.03 30.38 -7.30
N SER A 507 18.71 31.66 -7.19
CA SER A 507 18.62 32.64 -8.26
C SER A 507 19.93 32.75 -9.03
N ASP A 508 19.87 32.63 -10.36
CA ASP A 508 20.83 33.33 -11.21
C ASP A 508 20.12 33.86 -12.45
N GLY A 509 20.03 35.19 -12.49
CA GLY A 509 19.68 35.94 -13.68
C GLY A 509 20.88 35.93 -14.63
N ALA A 510 20.72 35.32 -15.79
CA ALA A 510 21.54 35.60 -16.95
C ALA A 510 20.71 35.37 -18.22
N GLU A 511 20.42 36.46 -18.91
CA GLU A 511 19.88 36.47 -20.27
C GLU A 511 20.79 35.63 -21.17
N SER A 512 20.22 34.68 -21.92
CA SER A 512 20.83 34.18 -23.14
C SER A 512 19.76 33.89 -24.19
N GLU A 513 19.94 34.53 -25.36
CA GLU A 513 19.08 34.46 -26.53
C GLU A 513 19.01 33.05 -27.15
N PRO A 514 17.93 32.72 -27.88
CA PRO A 514 17.69 31.36 -28.37
C PRO A 514 18.52 31.02 -29.62
N ILE A 515 19.28 29.94 -29.54
CA ILE A 515 19.88 29.31 -30.72
C ILE A 515 18.78 28.58 -31.51
N VAL A 516 18.39 29.19 -32.61
CA VAL A 516 17.60 28.58 -33.68
C VAL A 516 18.42 27.47 -34.33
N GLN A 517 18.02 26.21 -34.15
CA GLN A 517 18.40 25.13 -35.07
C GLN A 517 17.18 24.41 -35.64
N ARG A 518 17.22 24.33 -36.97
CA ARG A 518 16.17 24.00 -37.91
C ARG A 518 15.69 22.56 -37.75
N ARG A 519 14.37 22.37 -37.64
CA ARG A 519 13.70 21.10 -37.92
C ARG A 519 13.89 20.74 -39.39
N SER A 520 14.44 19.56 -39.70
CA SER A 520 14.28 18.96 -41.03
C SER A 520 13.04 18.08 -41.04
N SER A 521 12.17 18.39 -42.00
CA SER A 521 10.90 17.73 -42.27
C SER A 521 11.11 16.43 -43.05
N ALA A 522 11.01 15.29 -42.36
CA ALA A 522 10.71 13.93 -42.85
C ALA A 522 10.79 13.06 -41.58
N GLU A 523 9.78 12.38 -41.08
CA GLU A 523 8.89 11.44 -41.75
C GLU A 523 7.54 11.46 -41.03
N LYS A 524 6.50 11.87 -41.75
CA LYS A 524 5.09 11.59 -41.41
C LYS A 524 4.63 10.46 -42.33
N ASN A 525 3.76 9.61 -41.79
CA ASN A 525 3.07 8.46 -42.42
C ASN A 525 3.80 7.12 -42.38
N LYS A 526 3.60 6.35 -41.30
CA LYS A 526 3.48 4.89 -41.41
C LYS A 526 2.93 4.11 -40.21
N TYR A 527 1.84 4.55 -39.55
CA TYR A 527 1.14 3.67 -38.60
C TYR A 527 -0.38 3.88 -38.63
N ASP A 528 -0.97 3.68 -39.81
CA ASP A 528 -2.39 3.33 -39.98
C ASP A 528 -2.43 1.99 -40.71
N ARG A 529 -2.53 0.91 -39.93
CA ARG A 529 -3.00 -0.45 -40.28
C ARG A 529 -2.44 -1.41 -39.24
N PHE A 530 -3.23 -1.75 -38.22
CA PHE A 530 -3.35 -3.09 -37.63
C PHE A 530 -4.39 -3.04 -36.50
N ILE A 531 -5.65 -2.77 -36.88
CA ILE A 531 -6.84 -3.19 -36.16
C ILE A 531 -7.71 -3.91 -37.19
N ALA A 532 -7.66 -5.25 -37.17
CA ALA A 532 -8.65 -6.20 -37.66
C ALA A 532 -7.97 -7.58 -37.72
N GLY A 533 -8.30 -8.44 -36.77
CA GLY A 533 -7.82 -9.81 -36.63
C GLY A 533 -8.30 -10.39 -35.33
#